data_AF-A0A1Z9XPS8-F1
#
_entry.id   AF-A0A1Z9XPS8-F1
#
_cell.length_a   1.000
_cell.length_b   1.000
_cell.length_c   1.000
_cell.angle_alpha   90.00
_cell.angle_beta   90.00
_cell.angle_gamma   90.00
#
_symmetry.space_group_name_H-M   'P 1'
#
loop_
_entity.id
_entity.type
_entity.pdbx_description
1 polymer ?
#
loop_
_entity_poly.entity_id
_entity_poly.type
_entity_poly.pdbx_seq_one_letter_code
_entity_poly.pdbx_strand_id
1 'polypeptide(L)'
;MCAELILRNIGGCVELRTSISLHEAAMHAPSPAEYAKIMRPYHDQGVSLAAKIGNRGPLRWAADGQLHPDILAAYWAHGYYIFEDVIGADEIAALRLDAADIIERAPVSPEATVDAKGRPAHGLDYGKPAYRLAKPLADPWGGTDLLGGRHPTKMVEPTPAEGAAEYAVFLIYGMCQSMPAGLRLYGHPHLLKIAEGINGPDFTPYNDAIFVKQPGLGGSVSWHQDGITHWDSPHWDAGIHGFNFQVQLYQTTPANGLWVLPGSHKQGRIDIKALVADNGGSDRLPGAIPLVCAPGDVTIVNRQMLHGSFANYSEDLRVSITFGFHRRTSVLGARPGLSMAGIIDVYDDAVIFDRSAVVQVAIDARRQHFQMEKPYRYQPFLGREDEFRFTRETQETVIKDYFMKDLAI
;
A
#
# COMPACT_ATOMS: atom_id res chain seq x y z
N MET A 1 -26.31 27.51 39.03
CA MET A 1 -27.58 27.31 39.77
C MET A 1 -28.51 26.56 38.83
N CYS A 2 -28.44 25.23 38.84
CA CYS A 2 -29.17 24.31 39.76
C CYS A 2 -30.65 24.23 39.35
N ALA A 3 -31.27 23.07 39.17
CA ALA A 3 -31.12 21.77 39.84
C ALA A 3 -31.51 20.64 38.84
N GLU A 4 -30.81 19.51 38.76
CA GLU A 4 -30.71 18.37 39.70
C GLU A 4 -32.00 17.54 39.88
N LEU A 5 -31.77 16.22 39.95
CA LEU A 5 -32.61 15.11 40.46
C LEU A 5 -33.36 14.25 39.42
N ILE A 6 -32.81 13.05 39.16
CA ILE A 6 -33.32 11.79 39.72
C ILE A 6 -32.13 10.82 39.84
N LEU A 7 -31.64 10.63 41.07
CA LEU A 7 -30.76 9.54 41.52
C LEU A 7 -30.95 9.42 43.05
N ARG A 8 -30.75 8.19 43.57
CA ARG A 8 -31.00 7.65 44.94
C ARG A 8 -32.35 6.93 45.04
N ASN A 9 -32.47 5.75 45.62
CA ASN A 9 -31.60 4.99 46.52
C ASN A 9 -32.20 3.58 46.64
N ILE A 10 -31.42 2.49 46.59
CA ILE A 10 -31.43 1.42 47.62
C ILE A 10 -30.03 0.78 47.62
N GLY A 11 -29.28 1.02 48.69
CA GLY A 11 -28.05 0.31 49.00
C GLY A 11 -28.34 -1.03 49.68
N GLY A 12 -27.53 -2.03 49.34
CA GLY A 12 -27.40 -3.29 50.06
C GLY A 12 -25.96 -3.78 49.91
N CYS A 13 -25.18 -3.60 50.96
CA CYS A 13 -23.77 -3.98 51.06
C CYS A 13 -23.66 -5.51 51.23
N VAL A 14 -22.91 -6.19 50.36
CA VAL A 14 -22.25 -7.47 50.65
C VAL A 14 -20.83 -7.40 50.08
N GLU A 15 -19.89 -7.80 50.91
CA GLU A 15 -18.44 -7.60 50.82
C GLU A 15 -17.71 -8.34 49.68
N LEU A 16 -16.71 -7.64 49.15
CA LEU A 16 -15.34 -8.06 48.83
C LEU A 16 -15.04 -9.55 48.53
N ARG A 17 -14.66 -9.80 47.27
CA ARG A 17 -13.53 -10.63 46.76
C ARG A 17 -13.80 -10.84 45.26
N THR A 18 -13.20 -10.11 44.34
CA THR A 18 -11.78 -10.18 43.99
C THR A 18 -11.44 -8.95 43.16
N SER A 19 -10.59 -8.09 43.70
CA SER A 19 -9.87 -7.09 42.94
C SER A 19 -8.90 -7.81 42.01
N ILE A 20 -9.24 -7.93 40.73
CA ILE A 20 -8.23 -8.18 39.70
C ILE A 20 -7.43 -6.88 39.60
N SER A 21 -6.27 -6.88 40.24
CA SER A 21 -5.23 -5.87 40.08
C SER A 21 -4.94 -5.71 38.58
N LEU A 22 -5.27 -4.55 38.01
CA LEU A 22 -4.90 -4.12 36.66
C LEU A 22 -3.43 -3.65 36.61
N HIS A 23 -2.54 -4.40 37.26
CA HIS A 23 -1.09 -4.22 37.16
C HIS A 23 -0.45 -5.61 37.10
N GLU A 24 0.30 -5.82 36.01
CA GLU A 24 1.19 -6.96 35.72
C GLU A 24 0.55 -8.31 35.35
N ALA A 25 -0.10 -8.34 34.18
CA ALA A 25 0.02 -9.50 33.30
C ALA A 25 0.43 -8.98 31.93
N ALA A 26 1.67 -9.24 31.51
CA ALA A 26 2.00 -9.22 30.09
C ALA A 26 1.06 -10.22 29.43
N MET A 27 -0.02 -9.74 28.81
CA MET A 27 -0.92 -10.61 28.07
C MET A 27 -0.07 -11.33 27.03
N HIS A 28 0.04 -12.65 27.17
CA HIS A 28 0.75 -13.48 26.20
C HIS A 28 0.23 -13.17 24.79
N ALA A 29 1.13 -12.90 23.85
CA ALA A 29 0.76 -12.66 22.47
C ALA A 29 -0.06 -13.85 21.95
N PRO A 30 -1.24 -13.63 21.33
CA PRO A 30 -2.15 -14.71 20.97
C PRO A 30 -1.48 -15.67 19.99
N SER A 31 -1.77 -16.96 20.11
CA SER A 31 -1.46 -17.92 19.05
C SER A 31 -2.22 -17.57 17.76
N PRO A 32 -1.80 -18.07 16.59
CA PRO A 32 -2.51 -17.81 15.34
C PRO A 32 -3.98 -18.24 15.38
N ALA A 33 -4.29 -19.35 16.06
CA ALA A 33 -5.66 -19.85 16.22
C ALA A 33 -6.51 -18.94 17.13
N GLU A 34 -5.96 -18.43 18.23
CA GLU A 34 -6.64 -17.47 19.09
C GLU A 34 -6.86 -16.15 18.36
N TYR A 35 -5.84 -15.66 17.66
CA TYR A 35 -5.93 -14.44 16.87
C TYR A 35 -6.99 -14.55 15.78
N ALA A 36 -7.06 -15.69 15.07
CA ALA A 36 -8.11 -15.97 14.09
C ALA A 36 -9.53 -15.89 14.70
N LYS A 37 -9.69 -16.36 15.94
CA LYS A 37 -10.97 -16.33 16.66
C LYS A 37 -11.33 -14.90 17.09
N ILE A 38 -10.35 -14.12 17.54
CA ILE A 38 -10.50 -12.70 17.91
C ILE A 38 -10.87 -11.85 16.69
N MET A 39 -10.27 -12.11 15.53
CA MET A 39 -10.44 -11.31 14.31
C MET A 39 -11.75 -11.60 13.58
N ARG A 40 -12.35 -12.79 13.75
CA ARG A 40 -13.53 -13.22 12.98
C ARG A 40 -14.71 -12.25 13.04
N PRO A 41 -15.18 -11.77 14.21
CA PRO A 41 -16.30 -10.82 14.25
C PRO A 41 -15.99 -9.51 13.50
N TYR A 42 -14.74 -9.04 13.59
CA TYR A 42 -14.30 -7.84 12.90
C TYR A 42 -14.24 -8.04 11.39
N HIS A 43 -13.76 -9.21 10.93
CA HIS A 43 -13.80 -9.60 9.52
C HIS A 43 -15.23 -9.62 8.96
N ASP A 44 -16.15 -10.29 9.66
CA ASP A 44 -17.54 -10.43 9.22
C ASP A 44 -18.24 -9.06 9.15
N GLN A 45 -18.01 -8.21 10.16
CA GLN A 45 -18.53 -6.83 10.17
C GLN A 45 -17.95 -6.01 9.00
N GLY A 46 -16.64 -6.05 8.80
CA GLY A 46 -15.96 -5.33 7.73
C GLY A 46 -16.45 -5.74 6.34
N VAL A 47 -16.61 -7.04 6.09
CA VAL A 47 -17.17 -7.57 4.83
C VAL A 47 -18.61 -7.10 4.62
N SER A 48 -19.44 -7.15 5.68
CA SER A 48 -20.82 -6.66 5.63
C SER A 48 -20.89 -5.17 5.27
N LEU A 49 -20.00 -4.35 5.85
CA LEU A 49 -19.90 -2.92 5.55
C LEU A 49 -19.40 -2.69 4.12
N ALA A 50 -18.37 -3.40 3.67
CA ALA A 50 -17.86 -3.31 2.30
C ALA A 50 -18.95 -3.61 1.27
N ALA A 51 -19.75 -4.65 1.51
CA ALA A 51 -20.85 -5.05 0.64
C ALA A 51 -21.96 -3.97 0.57
N LYS A 52 -22.25 -3.30 1.68
CA LYS A 52 -23.22 -2.18 1.71
C LYS A 52 -22.72 -0.95 0.96
N ILE A 53 -21.42 -0.68 1.03
CA ILE A 53 -20.80 0.44 0.30
C ILE A 53 -20.74 0.14 -1.20
N GLY A 54 -20.41 -1.09 -1.59
CA GLY A 54 -20.47 -1.54 -2.99
C GLY A 54 -19.55 -0.78 -3.95
N ASN A 55 -18.49 -0.14 -3.44
CA ASN A 55 -17.63 0.74 -4.21
C ASN A 55 -16.55 -0.03 -5.01
N ARG A 56 -17.04 -0.83 -5.95
CA ARG A 56 -16.27 -1.71 -6.83
C ARG A 56 -17.01 -1.94 -8.14
N GLY A 57 -16.30 -2.35 -9.18
CA GLY A 57 -16.90 -2.74 -10.45
C GLY A 57 -15.90 -2.80 -11.61
N PRO A 58 -16.34 -3.16 -12.82
CA PRO A 58 -15.48 -3.16 -13.99
C PRO A 58 -15.03 -1.74 -14.33
N LEU A 59 -13.90 -1.64 -15.03
CA LEU A 59 -13.43 -0.38 -15.58
C LEU A 59 -14.42 0.13 -16.65
N ARG A 60 -14.80 1.41 -16.56
CA ARG A 60 -15.71 2.07 -17.50
C ARG A 60 -15.11 3.37 -18.00
N TRP A 61 -15.34 3.66 -19.27
CA TRP A 61 -14.93 4.89 -19.94
C TRP A 61 -16.15 5.71 -20.35
N ALA A 62 -16.04 7.04 -20.29
CA ALA A 62 -17.00 7.95 -20.90
C ALA A 62 -16.80 8.01 -22.43
N ALA A 63 -17.72 8.65 -23.14
CA ALA A 63 -17.70 8.75 -24.61
C ALA A 63 -16.47 9.49 -25.16
N ASP A 64 -15.88 10.38 -24.36
CA ASP A 64 -14.64 11.12 -24.66
C ASP A 64 -13.37 10.33 -24.32
N GLY A 65 -13.51 9.09 -23.85
CA GLY A 65 -12.39 8.23 -23.45
C GLY A 65 -11.83 8.53 -22.06
N GLN A 66 -12.45 9.42 -21.28
CA GLN A 66 -12.06 9.68 -19.89
C GLN A 66 -12.62 8.63 -18.93
N LEU A 67 -12.01 8.52 -17.74
CA LEU A 67 -12.53 7.63 -16.69
C LEU A 67 -13.98 8.02 -16.37
N HIS A 68 -14.87 7.03 -16.29
CA HIS A 68 -16.30 7.30 -16.14
C HIS A 68 -16.58 8.18 -14.91
N PRO A 69 -17.40 9.25 -15.04
CA PRO A 69 -17.62 10.22 -13.96
C PRO A 69 -18.16 9.58 -12.67
N ASP A 70 -19.02 8.56 -12.75
CA ASP A 70 -19.45 7.82 -11.56
C ASP A 70 -18.29 7.17 -10.79
N ILE A 71 -17.28 6.63 -11.48
CA ILE A 71 -16.13 6.00 -10.83
C ILE A 71 -15.31 7.09 -10.13
N LEU A 72 -15.08 8.22 -10.78
CA LEU A 72 -14.40 9.36 -10.17
C LEU A 72 -15.19 9.89 -8.97
N ALA A 73 -16.51 10.04 -9.09
CA ALA A 73 -17.36 10.48 -8.01
C ALA A 73 -17.32 9.51 -6.82
N ALA A 74 -17.35 8.20 -7.08
CA ALA A 74 -17.28 7.18 -6.04
C ALA A 74 -15.89 7.13 -5.37
N TYR A 75 -14.81 7.25 -6.15
CA TYR A 75 -13.45 7.42 -5.63
C TYR A 75 -13.35 8.66 -4.73
N TRP A 76 -13.84 9.82 -5.16
CA TRP A 76 -13.79 11.02 -4.32
C TRP A 76 -14.73 10.94 -3.12
N ALA A 77 -15.86 10.23 -3.22
CA ALA A 77 -16.79 9.99 -2.12
C ALA A 77 -16.13 9.15 -1.01
N HIS A 78 -15.55 8.01 -1.36
CA HIS A 78 -15.08 6.99 -0.43
C HIS A 78 -13.56 6.97 -0.22
N GLY A 79 -12.80 7.57 -1.12
CA GLY A 79 -11.33 7.65 -1.15
C GLY A 79 -10.62 6.36 -1.57
N TYR A 80 -11.37 5.39 -2.07
CA TYR A 80 -10.85 4.19 -2.71
C TYR A 80 -11.78 3.78 -3.87
N TYR A 81 -11.36 2.82 -4.69
CA TYR A 81 -12.24 2.07 -5.62
C TYR A 81 -11.57 0.72 -5.94
N ILE A 82 -12.35 -0.35 -6.11
CA ILE A 82 -11.83 -1.65 -6.58
C ILE A 82 -12.28 -1.86 -8.03
N PHE A 83 -11.32 -1.90 -8.94
CA PHE A 83 -11.57 -2.28 -10.33
C PHE A 83 -11.47 -3.79 -10.47
N GLU A 84 -12.52 -4.40 -11.01
CA GLU A 84 -12.60 -5.84 -11.21
C GLU A 84 -12.04 -6.25 -12.58
N ASP A 85 -11.32 -7.38 -12.60
CA ASP A 85 -10.84 -8.03 -13.83
C ASP A 85 -10.04 -7.10 -14.77
N VAL A 86 -9.19 -6.23 -14.22
CA VAL A 86 -8.40 -5.27 -15.02
C VAL A 86 -7.24 -5.97 -15.72
N ILE A 87 -6.52 -6.82 -14.98
CA ILE A 87 -5.33 -7.51 -15.49
C ILE A 87 -5.70 -8.93 -15.88
N GLY A 88 -5.49 -9.26 -17.15
CA GLY A 88 -5.83 -10.56 -17.71
C GLY A 88 -5.01 -11.71 -17.11
N ALA A 89 -5.55 -12.93 -17.21
CA ALA A 89 -4.97 -14.13 -16.60
C ALA A 89 -3.53 -14.42 -17.05
N ASP A 90 -3.21 -14.22 -18.33
CA ASP A 90 -1.87 -14.43 -18.87
C ASP A 90 -0.84 -13.44 -18.29
N GLU A 91 -1.24 -12.17 -18.14
CA GLU A 91 -0.40 -11.14 -17.52
C GLU A 91 -0.22 -11.42 -16.02
N ILE A 92 -1.28 -11.88 -15.32
CA ILE A 92 -1.17 -12.35 -13.93
C ILE A 92 -0.23 -13.55 -13.81
N ALA A 93 -0.27 -14.51 -14.73
CA ALA A 93 0.66 -15.64 -14.75
C ALA A 93 2.11 -15.17 -14.92
N ALA A 94 2.39 -14.24 -15.83
CA ALA A 94 3.73 -13.68 -16.02
C ALA A 94 4.21 -12.91 -14.78
N LEU A 95 3.35 -12.09 -14.17
CA LEU A 95 3.67 -11.35 -12.94
C LEU A 95 3.94 -12.29 -11.75
N ARG A 96 3.19 -13.38 -11.63
CA ARG A 96 3.43 -14.41 -10.61
C ARG A 96 4.75 -15.13 -10.81
N LEU A 97 5.13 -15.42 -12.05
CA LEU A 97 6.40 -16.05 -12.37
C LEU A 97 7.57 -15.17 -11.93
N ASP A 98 7.56 -13.90 -12.35
CA ASP A 98 8.58 -12.92 -11.96
C ASP A 98 8.63 -12.73 -10.44
N ALA A 99 7.46 -12.59 -9.78
CA ALA A 99 7.38 -12.40 -8.34
C ALA A 99 7.89 -13.62 -7.55
N ALA A 100 7.54 -14.83 -7.98
CA ALA A 100 7.98 -16.07 -7.34
C ALA A 100 9.50 -16.23 -7.43
N ASP A 101 10.09 -15.93 -8.59
CA ASP A 101 11.53 -15.99 -8.78
C ASP A 101 12.28 -15.01 -7.86
N ILE A 102 11.86 -13.75 -7.79
CA ILE A 102 12.53 -12.77 -6.91
C ILE A 102 12.25 -13.02 -5.42
N ILE A 103 11.10 -13.61 -5.05
CA ILE A 103 10.84 -14.03 -3.66
C ILE A 103 11.76 -15.19 -3.28
N GLU A 104 11.95 -16.16 -4.17
CA GLU A 104 12.83 -17.32 -3.93
C GLU A 104 14.31 -16.90 -3.79
N ARG A 105 14.74 -15.88 -4.55
CA ARG A 105 16.11 -15.33 -4.53
C ARG A 105 16.34 -14.27 -3.44
N ALA A 106 15.41 -14.11 -2.50
CA ALA A 106 15.58 -13.20 -1.36
C ALA A 106 16.69 -13.68 -0.42
N PRO A 107 17.42 -12.76 0.25
CA PRO A 107 18.41 -13.14 1.25
C PRO A 107 17.76 -13.81 2.46
N VAL A 108 18.46 -14.74 3.11
CA VAL A 108 17.93 -15.50 4.27
C VAL A 108 17.79 -14.65 5.55
N SER A 109 18.53 -13.55 5.64
CA SER A 109 18.49 -12.59 6.75
C SER A 109 18.88 -11.20 6.24
N PRO A 110 18.62 -10.12 7.01
CA PRO A 110 18.91 -8.75 6.56
C PRO A 110 20.35 -8.49 6.12
N GLU A 111 21.32 -9.17 6.73
CA GLU A 111 22.75 -9.02 6.45
C GLU A 111 23.31 -10.11 5.50
N ALA A 112 22.48 -11.07 5.08
CA ALA A 112 22.92 -12.17 4.24
C ALA A 112 23.11 -11.74 2.79
N THR A 113 24.16 -12.26 2.16
CA THR A 113 24.43 -12.08 0.72
C THR A 113 24.01 -13.28 -0.12
N VAL A 114 23.39 -14.28 0.50
CA VAL A 114 22.93 -15.50 -0.17
C VAL A 114 21.48 -15.81 0.14
N ASP A 115 20.82 -16.45 -0.81
CA ASP A 115 19.46 -16.96 -0.65
C ASP A 115 19.42 -18.32 0.08
N ALA A 116 18.22 -18.85 0.29
CA ALA A 116 18.01 -20.12 1.00
C ALA A 116 18.66 -21.34 0.30
N LYS A 117 19.07 -21.21 -0.96
CA LYS A 117 19.75 -22.25 -1.75
C LYS A 117 21.27 -22.02 -1.82
N GLY A 118 21.79 -21.00 -1.13
CA GLY A 118 23.21 -20.64 -1.16
C GLY A 118 23.66 -19.93 -2.43
N ARG A 119 22.73 -19.49 -3.29
CA ARG A 119 23.05 -18.65 -4.46
C ARG A 119 23.23 -17.20 -4.01
N PRO A 120 23.96 -16.35 -4.75
CA PRO A 120 23.94 -14.91 -4.51
C PRO A 120 22.50 -14.39 -4.48
N ALA A 121 22.15 -13.66 -3.43
CA ALA A 121 20.83 -13.06 -3.31
C ALA A 121 20.60 -12.07 -4.47
N HIS A 122 19.35 -11.94 -4.89
CA HIS A 122 18.98 -10.99 -5.93
C HIS A 122 19.12 -9.54 -5.42
N GLY A 123 19.46 -8.60 -6.31
CA GLY A 123 19.51 -7.17 -6.00
C GLY A 123 20.69 -6.70 -5.14
N LEU A 124 21.76 -7.50 -5.00
CA LEU A 124 22.98 -7.11 -4.29
C LEU A 124 23.76 -5.98 -4.96
N ASP A 125 23.58 -5.81 -6.26
CA ASP A 125 24.23 -4.80 -7.10
C ASP A 125 23.42 -3.50 -7.22
N TYR A 126 22.29 -3.39 -6.51
CA TYR A 126 21.41 -2.22 -6.60
C TYR A 126 21.88 -1.08 -5.67
N GLY A 127 21.47 0.14 -5.98
CA GLY A 127 21.82 1.35 -5.23
C GLY A 127 21.30 1.42 -3.79
N LYS A 128 20.33 0.57 -3.42
CA LYS A 128 19.93 0.29 -2.03
C LYS A 128 19.38 -1.14 -1.92
N PRO A 129 19.26 -1.70 -0.70
CA PRO A 129 18.75 -3.06 -0.51
C PRO A 129 17.40 -3.29 -1.20
N ALA A 130 17.33 -4.30 -2.06
CA ALA A 130 16.12 -4.65 -2.79
C ALA A 130 15.02 -5.25 -1.89
N TYR A 131 15.39 -5.77 -0.70
CA TYR A 131 14.48 -6.46 0.21
C TYR A 131 14.39 -5.75 1.55
N ARG A 132 13.17 -5.70 2.10
CA ARG A 132 12.96 -5.55 3.54
C ARG A 132 12.40 -6.86 4.05
N LEU A 133 13.13 -7.48 4.97
CA LEU A 133 12.65 -8.63 5.73
C LEU A 133 12.06 -8.17 7.05
N ALA A 134 11.11 -8.92 7.60
CA ALA A 134 10.54 -8.69 8.91
C ALA A 134 10.52 -9.99 9.72
N LYS A 135 10.45 -9.87 11.05
CA LYS A 135 10.09 -11.02 11.89
C LYS A 135 8.67 -11.47 11.52
N PRO A 136 8.39 -12.79 11.50
CA PRO A 136 7.07 -13.28 11.13
C PRO A 136 5.97 -12.67 11.99
N LEU A 137 4.85 -12.32 11.35
CA LEU A 137 3.65 -11.74 11.97
C LEU A 137 3.85 -10.40 12.71
N ALA A 138 5.04 -9.81 12.64
CA ALA A 138 5.36 -8.55 13.30
C ALA A 138 4.84 -7.32 12.52
N ASP A 139 4.67 -6.21 13.24
CA ASP A 139 4.52 -4.85 12.73
C ASP A 139 5.89 -4.14 12.81
N PRO A 140 6.72 -4.15 11.77
CA PRO A 140 8.08 -3.61 11.87
C PRO A 140 8.14 -2.09 12.04
N TRP A 141 7.03 -1.36 11.89
CA TRP A 141 7.02 0.12 11.91
C TRP A 141 6.14 0.72 13.00
N GLY A 142 5.11 0.01 13.45
CA GLY A 142 4.14 0.55 14.39
C GLY A 142 4.76 1.05 15.69
N GLY A 143 4.38 2.26 16.08
CA GLY A 143 4.87 2.93 17.28
C GLY A 143 6.30 3.47 17.19
N THR A 144 6.91 3.49 16.01
CA THR A 144 8.27 3.99 15.79
C THR A 144 8.30 5.30 15.00
N ASP A 145 9.44 5.99 15.01
CA ASP A 145 9.67 7.19 14.19
C ASP A 145 10.09 6.85 12.74
N LEU A 146 10.19 5.56 12.39
CA LEU A 146 10.52 5.12 11.03
C LEU A 146 9.47 5.63 10.04
N LEU A 147 9.92 5.89 8.81
CA LEU A 147 9.07 6.41 7.72
C LEU A 147 8.34 7.70 8.12
N GLY A 148 9.04 8.62 8.78
CA GLY A 148 8.50 9.92 9.18
C GLY A 148 7.48 9.83 10.32
N GLY A 149 7.51 8.76 11.13
CA GLY A 149 6.59 8.56 12.25
C GLY A 149 5.14 8.36 11.84
N ARG A 150 4.87 8.02 10.58
CA ARG A 150 3.51 7.92 10.04
C ARG A 150 2.70 6.74 10.57
N HIS A 151 3.33 5.82 11.29
CA HIS A 151 2.72 4.63 11.91
C HIS A 151 2.72 4.77 13.45
N PRO A 152 1.87 5.63 14.03
CA PRO A 152 2.05 6.09 15.42
C PRO A 152 1.59 5.07 16.48
N THR A 153 0.96 3.97 16.07
CA THR A 153 0.44 2.91 16.94
C THR A 153 0.94 1.55 16.48
N LYS A 154 0.95 0.56 17.39
CA LYS A 154 1.39 -0.80 17.12
C LYS A 154 0.19 -1.73 16.89
N MET A 155 0.24 -2.59 15.88
CA MET A 155 -0.74 -3.67 15.70
C MET A 155 -0.50 -4.82 16.69
N VAL A 156 -1.53 -5.62 16.98
CA VAL A 156 -1.35 -6.89 17.70
C VAL A 156 -0.50 -7.84 16.84
N GLU A 157 0.57 -8.36 17.44
CA GLU A 157 1.50 -9.32 16.82
C GLU A 157 1.26 -10.73 17.39
N PRO A 158 0.63 -11.65 16.65
CA PRO A 158 0.47 -13.03 17.08
C PRO A 158 1.82 -13.74 17.20
N THR A 159 1.91 -14.71 18.11
CA THR A 159 3.09 -15.58 18.21
C THR A 159 3.15 -16.48 16.97
N PRO A 160 4.25 -16.48 16.19
CA PRO A 160 4.42 -17.38 15.05
C PRO A 160 4.39 -18.85 15.47
N ALA A 161 4.06 -19.74 14.53
CA ALA A 161 4.11 -21.18 14.78
C ALA A 161 5.53 -21.65 15.13
N GLU A 162 5.64 -22.72 15.92
CA GLU A 162 6.93 -23.33 16.25
C GLU A 162 7.66 -23.76 14.96
N GLY A 163 8.96 -23.46 14.87
CA GLY A 163 9.77 -23.75 13.68
C GLY A 163 9.55 -22.79 12.50
N ALA A 164 8.77 -21.72 12.67
CA ALA A 164 8.67 -20.65 11.67
C ALA A 164 10.05 -20.08 11.31
N ALA A 165 10.22 -19.69 10.04
CA ALA A 165 11.44 -19.05 9.57
C ALA A 165 11.74 -17.79 10.40
N GLU A 166 13.02 -17.51 10.64
CA GLU A 166 13.41 -16.36 11.48
C GLU A 166 12.98 -15.01 10.87
N TYR A 167 12.98 -14.94 9.53
CA TYR A 167 12.58 -13.77 8.75
C TYR A 167 11.65 -14.18 7.63
N ALA A 168 10.73 -13.28 7.29
CA ALA A 168 9.89 -13.37 6.10
C ALA A 168 10.12 -12.15 5.20
N VAL A 169 10.01 -12.36 3.90
CA VAL A 169 10.00 -11.26 2.93
C VAL A 169 8.78 -10.40 3.20
N PHE A 170 9.00 -9.11 3.47
CA PHE A 170 7.94 -8.14 3.78
C PHE A 170 7.71 -7.18 2.61
N LEU A 171 8.79 -6.61 2.08
CA LEU A 171 8.78 -5.76 0.89
C LEU A 171 9.90 -6.11 -0.06
N ILE A 172 9.63 -5.93 -1.35
CA ILE A 172 10.61 -5.94 -2.42
C ILE A 172 10.51 -4.61 -3.17
N TYR A 173 11.65 -3.98 -3.43
CA TYR A 173 11.76 -2.73 -4.19
C TYR A 173 12.32 -2.97 -5.58
N GLY A 174 12.19 -1.98 -6.46
CA GLY A 174 12.77 -2.03 -7.80
C GLY A 174 11.99 -2.96 -8.72
N MET A 175 10.66 -2.92 -8.68
CA MET A 175 9.81 -3.77 -9.52
C MET A 175 10.13 -3.56 -11.00
N CYS A 176 10.24 -2.31 -11.45
CA CYS A 176 10.52 -1.97 -12.84
C CYS A 176 11.87 -2.50 -13.34
N GLN A 177 12.82 -2.72 -12.44
CA GLN A 177 14.15 -3.27 -12.73
C GLN A 177 14.17 -4.81 -12.62
N SER A 178 13.44 -5.35 -11.65
CA SER A 178 13.49 -6.75 -11.24
C SER A 178 12.52 -7.65 -12.01
N MET A 179 11.40 -7.10 -12.47
CA MET A 179 10.30 -7.85 -13.06
C MET A 179 10.01 -7.33 -14.46
N PRO A 180 10.40 -8.05 -15.53
CA PRO A 180 10.01 -7.68 -16.89
C PRO A 180 8.49 -7.50 -17.05
N ALA A 181 7.67 -8.35 -16.43
CA ALA A 181 6.21 -8.20 -16.42
C ALA A 181 5.77 -7.00 -15.56
N GLY A 182 6.46 -6.72 -14.45
CA GLY A 182 6.22 -5.55 -13.62
C GLY A 182 6.49 -4.22 -14.36
N LEU A 183 7.55 -4.15 -15.16
CA LEU A 183 7.82 -3.00 -16.03
C LEU A 183 6.70 -2.81 -17.06
N ARG A 184 6.23 -3.88 -17.71
CA ARG A 184 5.11 -3.80 -18.66
C ARG A 184 3.79 -3.41 -17.99
N LEU A 185 3.55 -3.86 -16.76
CA LEU A 185 2.40 -3.47 -15.94
C LEU A 185 2.44 -1.97 -15.62
N TYR A 186 3.61 -1.42 -15.33
CA TYR A 186 3.79 0.02 -15.10
C TYR A 186 3.41 0.87 -16.32
N GLY A 187 3.50 0.30 -17.53
CA GLY A 187 3.10 0.90 -18.80
C GLY A 187 1.64 0.61 -19.22
N HIS A 188 0.83 -0.02 -18.36
CA HIS A 188 -0.50 -0.49 -18.73
C HIS A 188 -1.45 0.67 -19.08
N PRO A 189 -2.03 0.73 -20.30
CA PRO A 189 -2.71 1.93 -20.78
C PRO A 189 -3.95 2.28 -19.97
N HIS A 190 -4.71 1.28 -19.52
CA HIS A 190 -5.86 1.52 -18.64
C HIS A 190 -5.46 2.09 -17.27
N LEU A 191 -4.38 1.59 -16.65
CA LEU A 191 -3.91 2.10 -15.34
C LEU A 191 -3.39 3.53 -15.47
N LEU A 192 -2.62 3.82 -16.52
CA LEU A 192 -2.14 5.18 -16.80
C LEU A 192 -3.28 6.14 -17.12
N LYS A 193 -4.33 5.68 -17.82
CA LYS A 193 -5.51 6.51 -18.07
C LYS A 193 -6.34 6.76 -16.80
N ILE A 194 -6.38 5.83 -15.85
CA ILE A 194 -6.94 6.07 -14.50
C ILE A 194 -6.11 7.13 -13.77
N ALA A 195 -4.77 7.04 -13.81
CA ALA A 195 -3.89 8.04 -13.20
C ALA A 195 -4.13 9.44 -13.79
N GLU A 196 -4.24 9.56 -15.11
CA GLU A 196 -4.63 10.82 -15.77
C GLU A 196 -5.99 11.34 -15.29
N GLY A 197 -6.99 10.48 -15.20
CA GLY A 197 -8.34 10.88 -14.78
C GLY A 197 -8.40 11.46 -13.36
N ILE A 198 -7.50 11.02 -12.47
CA ILE A 198 -7.47 11.46 -11.06
C ILE A 198 -6.51 12.63 -10.86
N ASN A 199 -5.34 12.59 -11.49
CA ASN A 199 -4.23 13.50 -11.21
C ASN A 199 -3.97 14.53 -12.32
N GLY A 200 -4.65 14.44 -13.46
CA GLY A 200 -4.42 15.28 -14.63
C GLY A 200 -3.43 14.64 -15.62
N PRO A 201 -3.33 15.16 -16.86
CA PRO A 201 -2.55 14.56 -17.94
C PRO A 201 -1.03 14.57 -17.71
N ASP A 202 -0.56 15.42 -16.82
CA ASP A 202 0.84 15.56 -16.42
C ASP A 202 1.16 14.84 -15.10
N PHE A 203 0.32 13.89 -14.67
CA PHE A 203 0.51 13.12 -13.44
C PHE A 203 1.94 12.60 -13.29
N THR A 204 2.47 12.54 -12.07
CA THR A 204 3.89 12.19 -11.82
C THR A 204 4.01 10.92 -10.97
N PRO A 205 4.93 9.99 -11.26
CA PRO A 205 5.08 8.75 -10.50
C PRO A 205 5.64 8.98 -9.09
N TYR A 206 5.04 8.34 -8.08
CA TYR A 206 5.46 8.37 -6.69
C TYR A 206 6.62 7.39 -6.44
N ASN A 207 6.28 6.18 -6.00
CA ASN A 207 7.15 5.04 -5.69
C ASN A 207 6.52 3.74 -6.21
N ASP A 208 7.30 2.67 -6.23
CA ASP A 208 6.86 1.30 -6.48
C ASP A 208 7.41 0.36 -5.40
N ALA A 209 6.61 -0.62 -5.01
CA ALA A 209 7.00 -1.67 -4.08
C ALA A 209 6.08 -2.89 -4.21
N ILE A 210 6.60 -4.06 -3.85
CA ILE A 210 5.84 -5.32 -3.82
C ILE A 210 5.68 -5.72 -2.36
N PHE A 211 4.43 -5.79 -1.90
CA PHE A 211 4.11 -6.27 -0.57
C PHE A 211 3.89 -7.78 -0.61
N VAL A 212 4.61 -8.50 0.25
CA VAL A 212 4.51 -9.96 0.36
C VAL A 212 4.00 -10.30 1.76
N LYS A 213 2.91 -11.07 1.82
CA LYS A 213 2.43 -11.69 3.04
C LYS A 213 2.36 -13.19 2.85
N GLN A 214 3.46 -13.86 3.21
CA GLN A 214 3.54 -15.32 3.16
C GLN A 214 2.52 -15.97 4.11
N PRO A 215 2.00 -17.16 3.77
CA PRO A 215 1.10 -17.93 4.63
C PRO A 215 1.67 -18.09 6.04
N GLY A 216 0.90 -17.72 7.06
CA GLY A 216 1.28 -17.83 8.47
C GLY A 216 2.46 -16.97 8.94
N LEU A 217 3.06 -16.15 8.08
CA LEU A 217 4.28 -15.39 8.39
C LEU A 217 4.16 -13.90 8.06
N GLY A 218 3.18 -13.49 7.27
CA GLY A 218 3.10 -12.11 6.77
C GLY A 218 2.94 -11.07 7.87
N GLY A 219 3.85 -10.11 7.92
CA GLY A 219 3.80 -9.00 8.87
C GLY A 219 2.57 -8.10 8.68
N SER A 220 2.24 -7.36 9.73
CA SER A 220 1.22 -6.32 9.69
C SER A 220 1.82 -4.96 9.30
N VAL A 221 0.96 -4.04 8.89
CA VAL A 221 1.29 -2.62 8.71
C VAL A 221 0.24 -1.85 9.50
N SER A 222 0.66 -1.12 10.52
CA SER A 222 -0.22 -0.34 11.39
C SER A 222 -1.01 0.73 10.65
N TRP A 223 -2.08 1.19 11.29
CA TRP A 223 -2.91 2.28 10.77
C TRP A 223 -2.05 3.53 10.53
N HIS A 224 -2.13 4.04 9.30
CA HIS A 224 -1.39 5.22 8.88
C HIS A 224 -2.10 5.95 7.74
N GLN A 225 -1.61 7.16 7.48
CA GLN A 225 -1.80 7.89 6.22
C GLN A 225 -0.43 7.93 5.53
N ASP A 226 -0.41 7.81 4.21
CA ASP A 226 0.85 7.74 3.45
C ASP A 226 1.55 9.09 3.33
N GLY A 227 0.76 10.19 3.30
CA GLY A 227 1.27 11.56 3.18
C GLY A 227 2.17 11.95 4.35
N ILE A 228 3.29 12.61 4.05
CA ILE A 228 4.30 13.03 5.05
C ILE A 228 4.40 14.54 5.14
N THR A 229 4.20 15.21 4.02
CA THR A 229 4.26 16.66 3.85
C THR A 229 2.85 17.22 3.66
N HIS A 230 2.72 18.47 3.21
CA HIS A 230 1.46 19.14 2.83
C HIS A 230 0.29 19.19 3.83
N TRP A 231 0.34 18.53 4.98
CA TRP A 231 -0.76 18.52 5.95
C TRP A 231 -1.15 19.92 6.45
N ASP A 232 -0.18 20.82 6.56
CA ASP A 232 -0.38 22.22 6.96
C ASP A 232 -0.36 23.18 5.74
N SER A 233 -0.48 22.66 4.52
CA SER A 233 -0.47 23.48 3.30
C SER A 233 -1.72 24.39 3.24
N PRO A 234 -1.59 25.69 2.91
CA PRO A 234 -2.76 26.55 2.68
C PRO A 234 -3.58 26.12 1.45
N HIS A 235 -2.99 25.26 0.60
CA HIS A 235 -3.64 24.69 -0.58
C HIS A 235 -3.99 23.20 -0.37
N TRP A 236 -4.08 22.74 0.88
CA TRP A 236 -4.45 21.36 1.17
C TRP A 236 -5.83 21.02 0.58
N ASP A 237 -5.92 19.89 -0.10
CA ASP A 237 -7.17 19.30 -0.59
C ASP A 237 -7.13 17.77 -0.47
N ALA A 238 -8.30 17.14 -0.65
CA ALA A 238 -8.47 15.69 -0.46
C ALA A 238 -7.59 14.80 -1.37
N GLY A 239 -6.95 15.36 -2.40
CA GLY A 239 -6.11 14.66 -3.37
C GLY A 239 -4.67 15.15 -3.46
N ILE A 240 -4.22 16.06 -2.59
CA ILE A 240 -2.87 16.65 -2.68
C ILE A 240 -1.75 15.60 -2.56
N HIS A 241 -1.99 14.50 -1.85
CA HIS A 241 -1.02 13.41 -1.73
C HIS A 241 -1.11 12.37 -2.84
N GLY A 242 -2.08 12.46 -3.77
CA GLY A 242 -2.30 11.45 -4.81
C GLY A 242 -2.86 10.12 -4.29
N PHE A 243 -2.57 9.04 -5.00
CA PHE A 243 -3.11 7.70 -4.70
C PHE A 243 -2.11 6.59 -5.04
N ASN A 244 -2.34 5.40 -4.47
CA ASN A 244 -1.63 4.17 -4.81
C ASN A 244 -2.56 3.19 -5.51
N PHE A 245 -2.07 2.57 -6.58
CA PHE A 245 -2.59 1.31 -7.08
C PHE A 245 -2.12 0.15 -6.20
N GLN A 246 -2.95 -0.88 -6.04
CA GLN A 246 -2.47 -2.23 -5.73
C GLN A 246 -3.06 -3.24 -6.71
N VAL A 247 -2.20 -3.80 -7.55
CA VAL A 247 -2.52 -4.91 -8.45
C VAL A 247 -2.38 -6.22 -7.66
N GLN A 248 -3.47 -6.98 -7.55
CA GLN A 248 -3.51 -8.19 -6.73
C GLN A 248 -3.10 -9.41 -7.54
N LEU A 249 -1.95 -10.01 -7.22
CA LEU A 249 -1.50 -11.23 -7.90
C LEU A 249 -2.20 -12.48 -7.38
N TYR A 250 -2.68 -12.44 -6.14
CA TYR A 250 -3.39 -13.53 -5.47
C TYR A 250 -4.67 -12.99 -4.83
N GLN A 251 -5.58 -13.89 -4.45
CA GLN A 251 -6.80 -13.50 -3.76
C GLN A 251 -6.45 -12.78 -2.45
N THR A 252 -7.09 -11.64 -2.19
CA THR A 252 -7.06 -11.03 -0.87
C THR A 252 -8.31 -11.41 -0.10
N THR A 253 -8.14 -11.72 1.17
CA THR A 253 -9.20 -12.05 2.13
C THR A 253 -9.19 -11.02 3.26
N PRO A 254 -10.22 -10.96 4.12
CA PRO A 254 -10.18 -10.11 5.31
C PRO A 254 -8.95 -10.37 6.20
N ALA A 255 -8.40 -11.60 6.18
CA ALA A 255 -7.26 -12.02 6.99
C ALA A 255 -5.89 -11.57 6.46
N ASN A 256 -5.75 -11.29 5.16
CA ASN A 256 -4.46 -10.92 4.55
C ASN A 256 -4.48 -9.58 3.79
N GLY A 257 -5.68 -9.06 3.49
CA GLY A 257 -5.91 -7.90 2.65
C GLY A 257 -5.61 -6.56 3.32
N LEU A 258 -5.69 -5.51 2.51
CA LEU A 258 -5.64 -4.14 2.98
C LEU A 258 -6.97 -3.76 3.62
N TRP A 259 -6.93 -3.02 4.72
CA TRP A 259 -8.09 -2.42 5.36
C TRP A 259 -8.02 -0.90 5.25
N VAL A 260 -9.17 -0.28 5.01
CA VAL A 260 -9.31 1.18 4.88
C VAL A 260 -10.46 1.68 5.73
N LEU A 261 -10.43 2.94 6.15
CA LEU A 261 -11.55 3.63 6.79
C LEU A 261 -12.20 4.61 5.80
N PRO A 262 -13.25 4.20 5.05
CA PRO A 262 -13.78 4.98 3.94
C PRO A 262 -14.13 6.43 4.30
N GLY A 263 -13.75 7.37 3.42
CA GLY A 263 -13.98 8.81 3.63
C GLY A 263 -12.98 9.52 4.53
N SER A 264 -12.08 8.81 5.21
CA SER A 264 -11.09 9.41 6.11
C SER A 264 -10.06 10.30 5.40
N HIS A 265 -9.87 10.13 4.08
CA HIS A 265 -9.01 10.99 3.24
C HIS A 265 -9.42 12.46 3.22
N LYS A 266 -10.63 12.79 3.67
CA LYS A 266 -11.16 14.17 3.73
C LYS A 266 -10.92 14.86 5.08
N GLN A 267 -10.37 14.15 6.07
CA GLN A 267 -10.31 14.62 7.46
C GLN A 267 -9.01 15.34 7.81
N GLY A 268 -8.12 15.57 6.85
CA GLY A 268 -6.78 16.09 7.14
C GLY A 268 -5.91 15.03 7.80
N ARG A 269 -4.92 15.47 8.59
CA ARG A 269 -4.03 14.58 9.34
C ARG A 269 -4.76 14.06 10.58
N ILE A 270 -4.94 12.75 10.65
CA ILE A 270 -5.70 12.09 11.72
C ILE A 270 -4.81 11.84 12.93
N ASP A 271 -5.31 12.13 14.14
CA ASP A 271 -4.70 11.66 15.38
C ASP A 271 -5.06 10.18 15.62
N ILE A 272 -4.24 9.31 15.04
CA ILE A 272 -4.45 7.87 15.08
C ILE A 272 -4.25 7.32 16.52
N LYS A 273 -3.40 7.95 17.34
CA LYS A 273 -3.23 7.55 18.74
C LYS A 273 -4.50 7.80 19.53
N ALA A 274 -5.12 8.97 19.34
CA ALA A 274 -6.40 9.29 19.95
C ALA A 274 -7.49 8.32 19.48
N LEU A 275 -7.60 8.04 18.17
CA LEU A 275 -8.58 7.06 17.66
C LEU A 275 -8.43 5.67 18.28
N VAL A 276 -7.19 5.18 18.43
CA VAL A 276 -6.94 3.88 19.07
C VAL A 276 -7.26 3.94 20.56
N ALA A 277 -6.90 5.01 21.26
CA ALA A 277 -7.20 5.19 22.67
C ALA A 277 -8.72 5.24 22.95
N ASP A 278 -9.47 5.99 22.14
CA ASP A 278 -10.93 6.09 22.20
C ASP A 278 -11.61 4.76 21.86
N ASN A 279 -10.93 3.92 21.06
CA ASN A 279 -11.32 2.53 20.78
C ASN A 279 -10.84 1.54 21.85
N GLY A 280 -10.59 2.00 23.09
CA GLY A 280 -10.16 1.15 24.21
C GLY A 280 -8.78 0.50 24.00
N GLY A 281 -7.91 1.12 23.20
CA GLY A 281 -6.59 0.60 22.85
C GLY A 281 -6.61 -0.46 21.75
N SER A 282 -7.75 -0.76 21.12
CA SER A 282 -7.83 -1.79 20.09
C SER A 282 -7.39 -1.27 18.72
N ASP A 283 -6.57 -2.10 18.05
CA ASP A 283 -6.14 -1.95 16.65
C ASP A 283 -7.22 -2.30 15.60
N ARG A 284 -8.43 -2.67 16.03
CA ARG A 284 -9.58 -2.95 15.16
C ARG A 284 -10.50 -1.74 15.13
N LEU A 285 -10.14 -0.75 14.32
CA LEU A 285 -10.87 0.51 14.25
C LEU A 285 -12.30 0.31 13.69
N PRO A 286 -13.35 0.80 14.38
CA PRO A 286 -14.73 0.62 13.92
C PRO A 286 -14.97 1.36 12.60
N GLY A 287 -15.81 0.77 11.74
CA GLY A 287 -16.18 1.34 10.45
C GLY A 287 -15.18 1.09 9.32
N ALA A 288 -14.01 0.51 9.62
CA ALA A 288 -13.07 0.09 8.60
C ALA A 288 -13.56 -1.16 7.85
N ILE A 289 -13.11 -1.31 6.61
CA ILE A 289 -13.50 -2.39 5.70
C ILE A 289 -12.27 -3.06 5.07
N PRO A 290 -12.32 -4.37 4.78
CA PRO A 290 -11.30 -5.04 3.99
C PRO A 290 -11.51 -4.79 2.49
N LEU A 291 -10.42 -4.64 1.74
CA LEU A 291 -10.42 -4.66 0.29
C LEU A 291 -10.17 -6.10 -0.20
N VAL A 292 -11.27 -6.86 -0.33
CA VAL A 292 -11.28 -8.26 -0.81
C VAL A 292 -11.32 -8.27 -2.34
N CYS A 293 -10.33 -8.92 -2.95
CA CYS A 293 -10.03 -8.85 -4.37
C CYS A 293 -9.68 -10.23 -4.94
N ALA A 294 -10.09 -10.49 -6.18
CA ALA A 294 -9.61 -11.63 -6.97
C ALA A 294 -8.23 -11.31 -7.59
N PRO A 295 -7.45 -12.32 -8.01
CA PRO A 295 -6.28 -12.10 -8.85
C PRO A 295 -6.66 -11.33 -10.12
N GLY A 296 -5.95 -10.24 -10.43
CA GLY A 296 -6.27 -9.37 -11.57
C GLY A 296 -7.08 -8.13 -11.23
N ASP A 297 -7.71 -8.10 -10.06
CA ASP A 297 -8.33 -6.88 -9.53
C ASP A 297 -7.26 -5.85 -9.17
N VAL A 298 -7.64 -4.58 -9.27
CA VAL A 298 -6.79 -3.44 -8.95
C VAL A 298 -7.51 -2.51 -8.01
N THR A 299 -6.91 -2.22 -6.86
CA THR A 299 -7.42 -1.19 -5.96
C THR A 299 -6.75 0.15 -6.25
N ILE A 300 -7.50 1.25 -6.16
CA ILE A 300 -6.95 2.58 -5.96
C ILE A 300 -7.28 3.04 -4.55
N VAL A 301 -6.30 3.54 -3.82
CA VAL A 301 -6.48 4.08 -2.46
C VAL A 301 -5.80 5.43 -2.38
N ASN A 302 -6.55 6.45 -1.99
CA ASN A 302 -6.04 7.79 -1.76
C ASN A 302 -4.97 7.76 -0.65
N ARG A 303 -3.83 8.45 -0.85
CA ARG A 303 -2.70 8.42 0.11
C ARG A 303 -3.01 9.14 1.44
N GLN A 304 -4.11 9.88 1.52
CA GLN A 304 -4.63 10.44 2.78
C GLN A 304 -5.61 9.51 3.49
N MET A 305 -6.02 8.41 2.88
CA MET A 305 -6.92 7.43 3.49
C MET A 305 -6.24 6.82 4.71
N LEU A 306 -6.93 6.77 5.84
CA LEU A 306 -6.49 5.94 6.96
C LEU A 306 -6.61 4.48 6.55
N HIS A 307 -5.48 3.78 6.55
CA HIS A 307 -5.41 2.39 6.12
C HIS A 307 -4.35 1.61 6.89
N GLY A 308 -4.47 0.29 6.88
CA GLY A 308 -3.57 -0.64 7.56
C GLY A 308 -3.81 -2.07 7.07
N SER A 309 -3.04 -3.03 7.55
CA SER A 309 -3.28 -4.43 7.24
C SER A 309 -2.77 -5.34 8.36
N PHE A 310 -3.59 -6.28 8.81
CA PHE A 310 -3.29 -7.17 9.93
C PHE A 310 -2.26 -8.24 9.57
N ALA A 311 -1.71 -8.93 10.57
CA ALA A 311 -0.78 -10.03 10.34
C ALA A 311 -1.46 -11.16 9.56
N ASN A 312 -0.79 -11.70 8.53
CA ASN A 312 -1.33 -12.82 7.76
C ASN A 312 -1.08 -14.14 8.49
N TYR A 313 -2.04 -14.52 9.33
CA TYR A 313 -2.08 -15.80 10.01
C TYR A 313 -2.74 -16.92 9.18
N SER A 314 -3.24 -16.60 7.98
CA SER A 314 -3.96 -17.54 7.11
C SER A 314 -3.01 -18.38 6.26
N GLU A 315 -3.56 -19.40 5.60
CA GLU A 315 -2.84 -20.27 4.66
C GLU A 315 -2.67 -19.62 3.26
N ASP A 316 -3.26 -18.44 3.04
CA ASP A 316 -3.26 -17.79 1.74
C ASP A 316 -2.07 -16.86 1.56
N LEU A 317 -1.31 -17.05 0.48
CA LEU A 317 -0.30 -16.10 0.04
C LEU A 317 -0.98 -14.83 -0.50
N ARG A 318 -0.51 -13.67 -0.06
CA ARG A 318 -0.80 -12.40 -0.73
C ARG A 318 0.48 -11.79 -1.28
N VAL A 319 0.43 -11.43 -2.56
CA VAL A 319 1.42 -10.57 -3.21
C VAL A 319 0.67 -9.45 -3.91
N SER A 320 0.94 -8.22 -3.52
CA SER A 320 0.37 -7.01 -4.13
C SER A 320 1.49 -6.18 -4.73
N ILE A 321 1.36 -5.85 -6.00
CA ILE A 321 2.23 -4.87 -6.66
C ILE A 321 1.63 -3.49 -6.43
N THR A 322 2.37 -2.63 -5.74
CA THR A 322 1.92 -1.30 -5.33
C THR A 322 2.75 -0.23 -6.04
N PHE A 323 2.08 0.74 -6.66
CA PHE A 323 2.74 1.93 -7.19
C PHE A 323 1.77 3.10 -7.21
N GLY A 324 2.29 4.32 -7.03
CA GLY A 324 1.47 5.51 -6.87
C GLY A 324 1.76 6.61 -7.88
N PHE A 325 0.82 7.56 -7.97
CA PHE A 325 0.97 8.77 -8.76
C PHE A 325 0.45 9.99 -7.99
N HIS A 326 1.05 11.13 -8.25
CA HIS A 326 0.64 12.45 -7.76
C HIS A 326 0.14 13.34 -8.89
N ARG A 327 -0.55 14.41 -8.50
CA ARG A 327 -0.68 15.60 -9.35
C ARG A 327 0.68 16.26 -9.44
N ARG A 328 1.07 16.69 -10.64
CA ARG A 328 2.33 17.41 -10.83
C ARG A 328 2.44 18.65 -9.94
N THR A 329 1.33 19.37 -9.80
CA THR A 329 1.23 20.60 -8.99
C THR A 329 1.42 20.36 -7.50
N SER A 330 1.21 19.13 -7.01
CA SER A 330 1.50 18.76 -5.63
C SER A 330 2.99 18.53 -5.40
N VAL A 331 3.72 18.09 -6.42
CA VAL A 331 5.13 17.75 -6.30
C VAL A 331 6.04 18.95 -6.61
N LEU A 332 5.70 19.78 -7.60
CA LEU A 332 6.55 20.89 -8.03
C LEU A 332 6.87 21.87 -6.89
N GLY A 333 8.15 22.02 -6.57
CA GLY A 333 8.63 22.89 -5.50
C GLY A 333 8.41 22.35 -4.09
N ALA A 334 7.84 21.15 -3.95
CA ALA A 334 7.70 20.49 -2.65
C ALA A 334 9.06 20.04 -2.12
N ARG A 335 9.23 20.12 -0.80
CA ARG A 335 10.40 19.58 -0.11
C ARG A 335 10.24 18.07 0.06
N PRO A 336 11.23 17.26 -0.31
CA PRO A 336 11.15 15.81 -0.20
C PRO A 336 10.95 15.30 1.23
N GLY A 337 10.10 14.28 1.38
CA GLY A 337 9.97 13.48 2.60
C GLY A 337 10.73 12.14 2.53
N LEU A 338 10.62 11.36 3.61
CA LEU A 338 11.12 9.98 3.69
C LEU A 338 12.59 9.84 3.26
N SER A 339 12.91 8.85 2.42
CA SER A 339 14.27 8.54 1.97
C SER A 339 14.89 9.64 1.11
N MET A 340 14.12 10.63 0.68
CA MET A 340 14.59 11.72 -0.17
C MET A 340 14.90 13.00 0.62
N ALA A 341 14.48 13.05 1.88
CA ALA A 341 14.73 14.20 2.75
C ALA A 341 16.24 14.43 2.90
N GLY A 342 16.70 15.63 2.57
CA GLY A 342 18.12 16.01 2.64
C GLY A 342 19.00 15.56 1.46
N ILE A 343 18.46 14.79 0.51
CA ILE A 343 19.16 14.44 -0.75
C ILE A 343 18.94 15.53 -1.80
N ILE A 344 17.70 15.98 -1.92
CA ILE A 344 17.27 17.04 -2.84
C ILE A 344 16.58 18.12 -2.00
N ASP A 345 16.82 19.40 -2.29
CA ASP A 345 16.21 20.51 -1.55
C ASP A 345 14.72 20.65 -1.89
N VAL A 346 14.39 20.64 -3.19
CA VAL A 346 13.03 20.72 -3.73
C VAL A 346 12.89 19.87 -4.99
N TYR A 347 11.69 19.37 -5.25
CA TYR A 347 11.38 18.69 -6.51
C TYR A 347 11.13 19.71 -7.63
N ASP A 348 12.13 19.93 -8.48
CA ASP A 348 12.03 20.81 -9.66
C ASP A 348 11.57 20.05 -10.93
N ASP A 349 11.45 20.77 -12.05
CA ASP A 349 11.12 20.21 -13.35
C ASP A 349 12.06 19.08 -13.79
N ALA A 350 13.37 19.22 -13.55
CA ALA A 350 14.35 18.24 -13.99
C ALA A 350 14.24 16.94 -13.20
N VAL A 351 14.07 17.02 -11.88
CA VAL A 351 13.88 15.85 -11.01
C VAL A 351 12.57 15.12 -11.35
N ILE A 352 11.48 15.87 -11.54
CA ILE A 352 10.19 15.29 -11.92
C ILE A 352 10.26 14.65 -13.30
N PHE A 353 10.93 15.28 -14.26
CA PHE A 353 11.11 14.74 -15.61
C PHE A 353 11.94 13.44 -15.58
N ASP A 354 13.08 13.43 -14.90
CA ASP A 354 13.94 12.23 -14.75
C ASP A 354 13.18 11.07 -14.11
N ARG A 355 12.42 11.34 -13.04
CA ARG A 355 11.56 10.33 -12.40
C ARG A 355 10.41 9.86 -13.29
N SER A 356 9.89 10.72 -14.15
CA SER A 356 8.78 10.38 -15.06
C SER A 356 9.21 9.53 -16.26
N ALA A 357 10.51 9.49 -16.59
CA ALA A 357 11.04 8.78 -17.76
C ALA A 357 10.71 7.28 -17.78
N VAL A 358 10.61 6.64 -16.60
CA VAL A 358 10.24 5.21 -16.53
C VAL A 358 8.89 4.94 -17.18
N VAL A 359 7.94 5.89 -17.12
CA VAL A 359 6.58 5.69 -17.62
C VAL A 359 6.65 5.52 -19.14
N GLN A 360 7.43 6.35 -19.82
CA GLN A 360 7.59 6.26 -21.26
C GLN A 360 8.34 4.99 -21.68
N VAL A 361 9.39 4.59 -20.94
CA VAL A 361 10.11 3.33 -21.18
C VAL A 361 9.20 2.13 -20.95
N ALA A 362 8.37 2.14 -19.91
CA ALA A 362 7.40 1.10 -19.59
C ALA A 362 6.30 0.96 -20.65
N ILE A 363 5.79 2.09 -21.16
CA ILE A 363 4.84 2.12 -22.28
C ILE A 363 5.45 1.45 -23.52
N ASP A 364 6.71 1.74 -23.84
CA ASP A 364 7.37 1.11 -24.98
C ASP A 364 7.65 -0.39 -24.75
N ALA A 365 8.13 -0.77 -23.55
CA ALA A 365 8.32 -2.17 -23.17
C ALA A 365 7.02 -2.97 -23.30
N ARG A 366 5.88 -2.37 -22.92
CA ARG A 366 4.55 -2.96 -23.08
C ARG A 366 4.16 -3.07 -24.55
N ARG A 367 4.31 -1.99 -25.34
CA ARG A 367 4.02 -1.96 -26.78
C ARG A 367 4.78 -3.05 -27.55
N GLN A 368 6.07 -3.24 -27.24
CA GLN A 368 6.88 -4.27 -27.88
C GLN A 368 6.34 -5.70 -27.62
N HIS A 369 5.70 -5.92 -26.47
CA HIS A 369 5.16 -7.22 -26.06
C HIS A 369 3.70 -7.42 -26.51
N PHE A 370 2.82 -6.44 -26.27
CA PHE A 370 1.40 -6.47 -26.64
C PHE A 370 1.16 -5.64 -27.91
N GLN A 371 1.59 -6.18 -29.05
CA GLN A 371 1.65 -5.45 -30.33
C GLN A 371 0.30 -4.94 -30.86
N MET A 372 -0.79 -5.56 -30.43
CA MET A 372 -2.16 -5.20 -30.82
C MET A 372 -2.82 -4.19 -29.85
N GLU A 373 -2.21 -3.95 -28.69
CA GLU A 373 -2.72 -3.01 -27.71
C GLU A 373 -2.34 -1.57 -28.09
N LYS A 374 -3.30 -0.65 -28.01
CA LYS A 374 -3.02 0.77 -28.25
C LYS A 374 -2.20 1.34 -27.08
N PRO A 375 -0.97 1.83 -27.31
CA PRO A 375 -0.17 2.40 -26.24
C PRO A 375 -0.79 3.68 -25.68
N TYR A 376 -0.58 3.91 -24.38
CA TYR A 376 -0.91 5.19 -23.77
C TYR A 376 0.03 6.29 -24.29
N ARG A 377 -0.48 7.52 -24.39
CA ARG A 377 0.30 8.69 -24.79
C ARG A 377 0.51 9.58 -23.58
N TYR A 378 1.67 9.47 -22.95
CA TYR A 378 1.97 10.19 -21.72
C TYR A 378 2.38 11.64 -22.02
N GLN A 379 1.58 12.59 -21.54
CA GLN A 379 1.70 14.00 -21.92
C GLN A 379 3.12 14.59 -21.71
N PRO A 380 3.82 14.31 -20.59
CA PRO A 380 5.16 14.86 -20.36
C PRO A 380 6.24 14.41 -21.36
N PHE A 381 5.99 13.35 -22.14
CA PHE A 381 6.93 12.76 -23.10
C PHE A 381 6.43 12.83 -24.56
N LEU A 382 5.35 13.57 -24.83
CA LEU A 382 4.87 13.77 -26.20
C LEU A 382 5.93 14.42 -27.09
N GLY A 383 6.20 13.82 -28.25
CA GLY A 383 7.23 14.25 -29.18
C GLY A 383 8.65 13.77 -28.81
N ARG A 384 8.81 13.07 -27.69
CA ARG A 384 10.08 12.53 -27.19
C ARG A 384 10.03 11.01 -27.01
N GLU A 385 8.97 10.36 -27.48
CA GLU A 385 8.75 8.92 -27.28
C GLU A 385 9.92 8.07 -27.80
N ASP A 386 10.56 8.52 -28.89
CA ASP A 386 11.69 7.83 -29.50
C ASP A 386 13.00 7.91 -28.70
N GLU A 387 13.17 8.93 -27.86
CA GLU A 387 14.32 9.07 -26.95
C GLU A 387 14.26 8.07 -25.78
N PHE A 388 13.05 7.57 -25.46
CA PHE A 388 12.78 6.73 -24.28
C PHE A 388 12.21 5.36 -24.67
N ARG A 389 12.66 4.81 -25.80
CA ARG A 389 12.34 3.43 -26.21
C ARG A 389 12.99 2.43 -25.27
N PHE A 390 12.32 1.33 -24.98
CA PHE A 390 12.87 0.23 -24.19
C PHE A 390 13.99 -0.47 -24.94
N THR A 391 15.21 -0.11 -24.57
CA THR A 391 16.47 -0.61 -25.12
C THR A 391 17.44 -0.94 -23.99
N ARG A 392 18.58 -1.57 -24.32
CA ARG A 392 19.65 -1.79 -23.35
C ARG A 392 20.18 -0.49 -22.76
N GLU A 393 20.24 0.58 -23.54
CA GLU A 393 20.69 1.89 -23.06
C GLU A 393 19.75 2.45 -21.99
N THR A 394 18.44 2.51 -22.27
CA THR A 394 17.46 3.00 -21.29
C THR A 394 17.28 2.09 -20.09
N GLN A 395 17.58 0.79 -20.22
CA GLN A 395 17.64 -0.10 -19.07
C GLN A 395 18.73 0.35 -18.07
N GLU A 396 19.90 0.74 -18.56
CA GLU A 396 20.99 1.22 -17.71
C GLU A 396 20.80 2.67 -17.24
N THR A 397 20.21 3.55 -18.07
CA THR A 397 20.14 4.99 -17.76
C THR A 397 18.83 5.42 -17.07
N VAL A 398 17.72 4.70 -17.28
CA VAL A 398 16.39 5.06 -16.75
C VAL A 398 15.88 4.04 -15.74
N ILE A 399 16.01 2.73 -16.04
CA ILE A 399 15.40 1.67 -15.21
C ILE A 399 16.28 1.28 -14.01
N LYS A 400 17.60 1.16 -14.23
CA LYS A 400 18.54 0.81 -13.17
C LYS A 400 18.47 1.83 -12.05
N ASP A 401 18.29 1.33 -10.82
CA ASP A 401 18.17 2.13 -9.61
C ASP A 401 17.06 3.19 -9.67
N TYR A 402 16.07 3.00 -10.54
CA TYR A 402 14.91 3.87 -10.68
C TYR A 402 14.27 4.18 -9.32
N PHE A 403 14.09 3.16 -8.50
CA PHE A 403 13.48 3.20 -7.17
C PHE A 403 14.27 4.01 -6.12
N MET A 404 15.40 4.61 -6.48
CA MET A 404 16.12 5.62 -5.70
C MET A 404 15.59 7.05 -5.90
N LYS A 405 14.73 7.26 -6.90
CA LYS A 405 14.29 8.57 -7.38
C LYS A 405 12.86 8.94 -6.94
N ASP A 406 12.38 8.38 -5.84
CA ASP A 406 10.97 8.52 -5.40
C ASP A 406 10.55 10.00 -5.21
N LEU A 407 9.29 10.35 -5.53
CA LEU A 407 8.72 11.68 -5.28
C LEU A 407 7.88 11.66 -3.99
N ALA A 408 8.53 11.48 -2.84
CA ALA A 408 7.87 11.36 -1.56
C ALA A 408 7.37 12.73 -1.03
N ILE A 409 6.07 12.94 -1.17
CA ILE A 409 5.31 14.02 -0.51
C ILE A 409 4.30 13.44 0.48
#